data_AF-S4PXD1-F1
#
_entry.id   AF-S4PXD1-F1
#
_cell.length_a   1.000
_cell.length_b   1.000
_cell.length_c   1.000
_cell.angle_alpha   90.00
_cell.angle_beta   90.00
_cell.angle_gamma   90.00
#
_symmetry.space_group_name_H-M   'P 1'
#
loop_
_entity.id
_entity.type
_entity.pdbx_description
1 polymer ?
#
loop_
_entity_poly.entity_id
_entity_poly.type
_entity_poly.pdbx_seq_one_letter_code
_entity_poly.pdbx_strand_id
1 'polypeptide(L)'
;MILFSENAISYIHRAALQSISAIDEPHYLFLKKLSLVLAGLAQQLTSLWNCGATNTETWLPLLLETMLLLTSHPSLTLAHTANSVWLAFLKHEHISKLHEVLAVVPRWLQAAAPKILKVTYPSSRVSGVNDAVSYACMDYDSEQEFAIFFSRCKTETLESFRYCMIAAPLVTWAYVEQWTHTALDKVDSCPLQLDVTHPLHVEWEALAQVLDVVLSRLLQAEPRPNVA
;
A
#
# COMPACT_ATOMS: atom_id res chain seq x y z
N MET A 1 8.38 12.79 21.70
CA MET A 1 8.47 13.39 20.34
C MET A 1 7.24 14.27 20.11
N ILE A 2 7.40 15.59 20.02
CA ILE A 2 6.27 16.57 20.08
C ILE A 2 5.22 16.36 18.96
N LEU A 3 5.65 15.90 17.78
CA LEU A 3 4.76 15.65 16.64
C LEU A 3 3.96 14.34 16.75
N PHE A 4 4.32 13.44 17.66
CA PHE A 4 3.52 12.26 17.99
C PHE A 4 2.63 12.57 19.19
N SER A 5 1.63 13.40 18.93
CA SER A 5 0.56 13.72 19.86
C SER A 5 -0.78 13.69 19.11
N GLU A 6 -1.85 13.39 19.84
CA GLU A 6 -3.20 13.35 19.29
C GLU A 6 -3.54 14.62 18.50
N ASN A 7 -3.22 15.80 19.05
CA ASN A 7 -3.45 17.08 18.40
C ASN A 7 -2.68 17.22 17.08
N ALA A 8 -1.36 16.96 17.09
CA ALA A 8 -0.53 17.12 15.90
C ALA A 8 -0.96 16.17 14.77
N ILE A 9 -1.16 14.88 15.10
CA ILE A 9 -1.62 13.89 14.13
C ILE A 9 -3.04 14.21 13.64
N SER A 10 -3.91 14.76 14.50
CA SER A 10 -5.26 15.20 14.09
C SER A 10 -5.23 16.32 13.06
N TYR A 11 -4.34 17.30 13.21
CA TYR A 11 -4.18 18.35 12.20
C TYR A 11 -3.66 17.79 10.88
N ILE A 12 -2.67 16.89 10.93
CA ILE A 12 -2.14 16.23 9.74
C ILE A 12 -3.23 15.43 9.02
N HIS A 13 -3.98 14.62 9.76
CA HIS A 13 -5.07 13.82 9.20
C HIS A 13 -6.14 14.68 8.53
N ARG A 14 -6.59 15.74 9.20
CA ARG A 14 -7.59 16.67 8.64
C ARG A 14 -7.08 17.36 7.38
N ALA A 15 -5.83 17.80 7.37
CA ALA A 15 -5.23 18.43 6.20
C ALA A 15 -5.11 17.45 5.02
N ALA A 16 -4.74 16.19 5.29
CA ALA A 16 -4.72 15.13 4.27
C ALA A 16 -6.13 14.88 3.69
N LEU A 17 -7.13 14.72 4.56
CA LEU A 17 -8.52 14.45 4.15
C LEU A 17 -9.09 15.59 3.29
N GLN A 18 -8.87 16.84 3.68
CA GLN A 18 -9.29 18.01 2.92
C GLN A 18 -8.64 18.04 1.53
N SER A 19 -7.35 17.73 1.47
CA SER A 19 -6.59 17.79 0.21
C SER A 19 -6.91 16.62 -0.72
N ILE A 20 -7.23 15.44 -0.20
CA ILE A 20 -7.70 14.29 -1.01
C ILE A 20 -9.07 14.59 -1.64
N SER A 21 -9.90 15.36 -0.93
CA SER A 21 -11.24 15.72 -1.40
C SER A 21 -11.21 16.81 -2.48
N ALA A 22 -10.10 17.55 -2.59
CA ALA A 22 -9.91 18.63 -3.56
C ALA A 22 -9.14 18.12 -4.78
N ILE A 23 -9.73 18.26 -5.96
CA ILE A 23 -9.16 17.73 -7.22
C ILE A 23 -8.49 18.87 -7.97
N ASP A 24 -7.39 19.37 -7.43
CA ASP A 24 -6.53 20.34 -8.11
C ASP A 24 -5.03 20.08 -7.86
N GLU A 25 -4.19 20.69 -8.69
CA GLU A 25 -2.75 20.55 -8.62
C GLU A 25 -2.14 21.07 -7.29
N PRO A 26 -2.55 22.24 -6.75
CA PRO A 26 -2.06 22.71 -5.45
C PRO A 26 -2.28 21.71 -4.30
N HIS A 27 -3.48 21.14 -4.16
CA HIS A 27 -3.78 20.18 -3.10
C HIS A 27 -3.02 18.87 -3.32
N TYR A 28 -2.83 18.45 -4.58
CA TYR A 28 -2.01 17.29 -4.89
C TYR A 28 -0.53 17.49 -4.52
N LEU A 29 0.05 18.65 -4.86
CA LEU A 29 1.42 18.99 -4.48
C LEU A 29 1.59 19.04 -2.95
N PHE A 30 0.60 19.61 -2.25
CA PHE A 30 0.57 19.60 -0.80
C PHE A 30 0.57 18.16 -0.25
N LEU A 31 -0.28 17.27 -0.78
CA LEU A 31 -0.31 15.86 -0.38
C LEU A 31 1.03 15.15 -0.61
N LYS A 32 1.71 15.42 -1.73
CA LYS A 32 3.06 14.87 -1.99
C LYS A 32 4.07 15.31 -0.94
N LYS A 33 4.01 16.58 -0.51
CA LYS A 33 4.88 17.07 0.56
C LYS A 33 4.51 16.48 1.92
N LEU A 34 3.21 16.40 2.22
CA LEU A 34 2.72 15.85 3.48
C LEU A 34 3.07 14.36 3.63
N SER A 35 2.94 13.57 2.57
CA SER A 35 3.30 12.14 2.59
C SER A 35 4.80 11.93 2.82
N LEU A 36 5.67 12.78 2.27
CA LEU A 36 7.11 12.77 2.54
C LEU A 36 7.43 13.15 3.99
N VAL A 37 6.72 14.12 4.56
CA VAL A 37 6.85 14.47 5.98
C VAL A 37 6.46 13.27 6.85
N LEU A 38 5.34 12.61 6.54
CA LEU A 38 4.90 11.40 7.25
C LEU A 38 5.92 10.26 7.12
N ALA A 39 6.51 10.06 5.95
CA ALA A 39 7.59 9.10 5.73
C ALA A 39 8.80 9.40 6.61
N GLY A 40 9.26 10.65 6.63
CA GLY A 40 10.36 11.08 7.49
C GLY A 40 10.05 10.90 8.99
N LEU A 41 8.84 11.24 9.41
CA LEU A 41 8.39 11.05 10.80
C LEU A 41 8.35 9.57 11.19
N ALA A 42 7.85 8.70 10.33
CA ALA A 42 7.83 7.26 10.57
C ALA A 42 9.24 6.70 10.75
N GLN A 43 10.22 7.14 9.93
CA GLN A 43 11.62 6.74 10.10
C GLN A 43 12.17 7.14 11.47
N GLN A 44 11.92 8.38 11.90
CA GLN A 44 12.32 8.86 13.24
C GLN A 44 11.63 8.09 14.36
N LEU A 45 10.35 7.75 14.18
CA LEU A 45 9.61 6.95 15.16
C LEU A 45 10.21 5.55 15.31
N THR A 46 10.51 4.90 14.19
CA THR A 46 11.11 3.56 14.20
C THR A 46 12.53 3.55 14.78
N SER A 47 13.33 4.60 14.59
CA SER A 47 14.68 4.66 15.15
C SER A 47 14.70 4.99 16.65
N LEU A 48 13.71 5.74 17.13
CA LEU A 48 13.62 6.20 18.52
C LEU A 48 12.56 5.46 19.36
N TRP A 49 12.00 4.37 18.84
CA TRP A 49 10.89 3.67 19.48
C TRP A 49 11.16 3.33 20.96
N ASN A 50 12.35 2.80 21.23
CA ASN A 50 12.79 2.38 22.56
C ASN A 50 13.10 3.57 23.50
N CYS A 51 13.12 4.80 23.00
CA CYS A 51 13.39 6.02 23.78
C CYS A 51 12.13 6.65 24.40
N GLY A 52 11.01 5.92 24.45
CA GLY A 52 9.81 6.34 25.18
C GLY A 52 8.69 6.88 24.30
N ALA A 53 8.37 6.20 23.20
CA ALA A 53 7.07 6.37 22.56
C ALA A 53 5.97 6.02 23.59
N THR A 54 5.22 7.03 24.03
CA THR A 54 4.16 6.89 25.03
C THR A 54 2.82 7.28 24.40
N ASN A 55 1.73 6.72 24.95
CA ASN A 55 0.36 6.99 24.51
C ASN A 55 0.12 6.71 23.02
N THR A 56 0.73 5.65 22.47
CA THR A 56 0.56 5.27 21.06
C THR A 56 -0.90 5.07 20.68
N GLU A 57 -1.71 4.57 21.61
CA GLU A 57 -3.15 4.35 21.46
C GLU A 57 -3.92 5.63 21.06
N THR A 58 -3.45 6.82 21.43
CA THR A 58 -4.19 8.08 21.19
C THR A 58 -3.95 8.68 19.80
N TRP A 59 -2.83 8.33 19.14
CA TRP A 59 -2.45 8.97 17.88
C TRP A 59 -2.11 7.98 16.77
N LEU A 60 -1.68 6.76 17.11
CA LEU A 60 -1.29 5.75 16.12
C LEU A 60 -2.46 5.34 15.22
N PRO A 61 -3.68 5.07 15.73
CA PRO A 61 -4.81 4.74 14.86
C PRO A 61 -5.05 5.80 13.77
N LEU A 62 -5.01 7.08 14.15
CA LEU A 62 -5.26 8.18 13.23
C LEU A 62 -4.14 8.37 12.20
N LEU A 63 -2.89 8.10 12.59
CA LEU A 63 -1.77 8.03 11.67
C LEU A 63 -1.97 6.89 10.66
N LEU A 64 -2.32 5.68 11.11
CA LEU A 64 -2.56 4.51 10.26
C LEU A 64 -3.73 4.75 9.28
N GLU A 65 -4.82 5.39 9.73
CA GLU A 65 -5.92 5.82 8.86
C GLU A 65 -5.43 6.79 7.78
N THR A 66 -4.60 7.77 8.16
CA THR A 66 -4.02 8.72 7.20
C THR A 66 -3.17 8.00 6.17
N MET A 67 -2.34 7.04 6.59
CA MET A 67 -1.53 6.25 5.68
C MET A 67 -2.38 5.39 4.76
N LEU A 68 -3.49 4.84 5.25
CA LEU A 68 -4.39 4.01 4.44
C LEU A 68 -5.14 4.84 3.39
N LEU A 69 -5.52 6.07 3.72
CA LEU A 69 -6.07 7.03 2.75
C LEU A 69 -5.07 7.30 1.62
N LEU A 70 -3.80 7.51 1.96
CA LEU A 70 -2.73 7.72 0.96
C LEU A 70 -2.44 6.47 0.13
N THR A 71 -2.48 5.27 0.73
CA THR A 71 -2.34 3.99 0.01
C THR A 71 -3.48 3.76 -0.98
N SER A 72 -4.71 4.11 -0.59
CA SER A 72 -5.91 3.94 -1.42
C SER A 72 -6.01 4.98 -2.54
N HIS A 73 -5.26 6.08 -2.44
CA HIS A 73 -5.29 7.17 -3.41
C HIS A 73 -4.88 6.69 -4.84
N PRO A 74 -5.46 7.24 -5.91
CA PRO A 74 -5.13 6.82 -7.28
C PRO A 74 -3.67 7.06 -7.70
N SER A 75 -3.06 8.15 -7.23
CA SER A 75 -1.61 8.42 -7.43
C SER A 75 -0.72 7.31 -6.86
N LEU A 76 0.06 6.67 -7.73
CA LEU A 76 1.09 5.72 -7.34
C LEU A 76 2.22 6.37 -6.54
N THR A 77 2.52 7.65 -6.77
CA THR A 77 3.53 8.39 -5.98
C THR A 77 3.12 8.48 -4.51
N LEU A 78 1.86 8.79 -4.24
CA LEU A 78 1.34 8.86 -2.86
C LEU A 78 1.27 7.47 -2.24
N ALA A 79 0.76 6.47 -2.98
CA ALA A 79 0.68 5.10 -2.50
C ALA A 79 2.06 4.51 -2.18
N HIS A 80 3.06 4.76 -3.03
CA HIS A 80 4.45 4.34 -2.82
C HIS A 80 5.07 4.99 -1.58
N THR A 81 4.90 6.31 -1.43
CA THR A 81 5.40 7.03 -0.26
C THR A 81 4.75 6.50 1.01
N ALA A 82 3.45 6.22 0.98
CA ALA A 82 2.74 5.61 2.10
C ALA A 82 3.25 4.19 2.39
N ASN A 83 3.51 3.40 1.35
CA ASN A 83 4.08 2.06 1.48
C ASN A 83 5.44 2.06 2.20
N SER A 84 6.27 3.10 2.02
CA SER A 84 7.53 3.21 2.77
C SER A 84 7.33 3.31 4.30
N VAL A 85 6.23 3.93 4.75
CA VAL A 85 5.84 3.99 6.18
C VAL A 85 5.35 2.64 6.65
N TRP A 86 4.44 2.01 5.89
CA TRP A 86 3.94 0.67 6.18
C TRP A 86 5.09 -0.33 6.33
N LEU A 87 6.01 -0.33 5.37
CA LEU A 87 7.17 -1.19 5.38
C LEU A 87 8.06 -0.95 6.60
N ALA A 88 8.27 0.31 7.00
CA ALA A 88 9.04 0.63 8.20
C ALA A 88 8.38 0.10 9.47
N PHE A 89 7.05 0.22 9.60
CA PHE A 89 6.30 -0.27 10.75
C PHE A 89 6.23 -1.80 10.81
N LEU A 90 5.96 -2.44 9.67
CA LEU A 90 5.87 -3.89 9.56
C LEU A 90 7.23 -4.58 9.72
N LYS A 91 8.34 -3.91 9.35
CA LYS A 91 9.71 -4.38 9.61
C LYS A 91 10.13 -4.28 11.06
N HIS A 92 9.56 -3.34 11.81
CA HIS A 92 10.03 -3.02 13.14
C HIS A 92 9.51 -4.04 14.16
N GLU A 93 10.41 -4.63 14.96
CA GLU A 93 10.14 -5.77 15.83
C GLU A 93 9.00 -5.54 16.84
N HIS A 94 8.91 -4.33 17.40
CA HIS A 94 7.87 -3.97 18.37
C HIS A 94 6.60 -3.41 17.71
N ILE A 95 6.72 -2.43 16.82
CA ILE A 95 5.59 -1.76 16.15
C ILE A 95 4.72 -2.75 15.38
N SER A 96 5.32 -3.70 14.66
CA SER A 96 4.58 -4.71 13.88
C SER A 96 3.64 -5.59 14.71
N LYS A 97 3.86 -5.68 16.02
CA LYS A 97 3.07 -6.48 16.96
C LYS A 97 1.98 -5.67 17.68
N LEU A 98 1.92 -4.35 17.47
CA LEU A 98 0.91 -3.50 18.09
C LEU A 98 -0.47 -3.84 17.56
N HIS A 99 -1.46 -3.81 18.45
CA HIS A 99 -2.84 -4.15 18.11
C HIS A 99 -3.39 -3.27 16.98
N GLU A 100 -3.10 -1.97 17.02
CA GLU A 100 -3.54 -0.99 16.03
C GLU A 100 -2.96 -1.29 14.65
N VAL A 101 -1.70 -1.71 14.57
CA VAL A 101 -1.02 -2.06 13.32
C VAL A 101 -1.58 -3.37 12.76
N LEU A 102 -1.80 -4.38 13.60
CA LEU A 102 -2.40 -5.65 13.18
C LEU A 102 -3.84 -5.47 12.71
N ALA A 103 -4.61 -4.60 13.37
CA ALA A 103 -6.02 -4.34 13.05
C ALA A 103 -6.22 -3.70 11.67
N VAL A 104 -5.24 -2.95 11.16
CA VAL A 104 -5.34 -2.29 9.84
C VAL A 104 -4.86 -3.18 8.68
N VAL A 105 -4.14 -4.29 8.94
CA VAL A 105 -3.62 -5.19 7.90
C VAL A 105 -4.68 -5.63 6.87
N PRO A 106 -5.89 -6.09 7.24
CA PRO A 106 -6.90 -6.49 6.26
C PRO A 106 -7.24 -5.38 5.26
N ARG A 107 -7.39 -4.14 5.75
CA ARG A 107 -7.72 -2.97 4.93
C ARG A 107 -6.53 -2.53 4.09
N TRP A 108 -5.33 -2.65 4.63
CA TRP A 108 -4.10 -2.39 3.87
C TRP A 108 -3.96 -3.37 2.70
N LEU A 109 -4.17 -4.68 2.91
CA LEU A 109 -4.11 -5.70 1.85
C LEU A 109 -5.06 -5.37 0.70
N GLN A 110 -6.30 -4.99 1.03
CA GLN A 110 -7.31 -4.56 0.07
C GLN A 110 -6.89 -3.30 -0.71
N ALA A 111 -6.28 -2.32 -0.05
CA ALA A 111 -5.83 -1.09 -0.69
C ALA A 111 -4.55 -1.25 -1.52
N ALA A 112 -3.66 -2.16 -1.11
CA ALA A 112 -2.35 -2.37 -1.72
C ALA A 112 -2.38 -3.34 -2.91
N ALA A 113 -3.22 -4.37 -2.88
CA ALA A 113 -3.28 -5.38 -3.95
C ALA A 113 -3.50 -4.78 -5.36
N PRO A 114 -4.42 -3.81 -5.57
CA PRO A 114 -4.59 -3.17 -6.88
C PRO A 114 -3.33 -2.44 -7.38
N LYS A 115 -2.41 -2.06 -6.49
CA LYS A 115 -1.18 -1.32 -6.85
C LYS A 115 -0.08 -2.23 -7.44
N ILE A 116 -0.24 -3.55 -7.35
CA ILE A 116 0.66 -4.57 -7.92
C ILE A 116 0.23 -4.91 -9.36
N LEU A 117 -1.06 -4.73 -9.67
CA LEU A 117 -1.60 -4.95 -11.01
C LEU A 117 -0.88 -4.07 -12.01
N LYS A 118 -0.33 -4.69 -13.07
CA LYS A 118 0.34 -3.98 -14.15
C LYS A 118 -0.63 -3.00 -14.81
N VAL A 119 -0.29 -1.72 -14.78
CA VAL A 119 -1.05 -0.67 -15.46
C VAL A 119 -0.24 -0.20 -16.67
N THR A 120 -0.89 -0.03 -17.81
CA THR A 120 -0.29 0.58 -19.00
C THR A 120 -0.27 2.09 -18.87
N TYR A 121 0.87 2.73 -19.16
CA TYR A 121 0.94 4.18 -19.24
C TYR A 121 0.03 4.68 -20.37
N PRO A 122 -0.78 5.73 -20.17
CA PRO A 122 -1.65 6.25 -21.21
C PRO A 122 -0.86 6.76 -22.41
N SER A 123 -1.22 6.27 -23.60
CA SER A 123 -0.68 6.77 -24.88
C SER A 123 -1.24 8.15 -25.27
N SER A 124 -2.33 8.59 -24.64
CA SER A 124 -2.91 9.92 -24.79
C SER A 124 -3.22 10.51 -23.43
N ARG A 125 -2.87 11.78 -23.21
CA ARG A 125 -3.19 12.54 -21.99
C ARG A 125 -4.69 12.87 -21.97
N VAL A 126 -5.53 11.86 -21.77
CA VAL A 126 -6.97 12.07 -21.65
C VAL A 126 -7.25 12.61 -20.25
N SER A 127 -7.84 13.80 -20.19
CA SER A 127 -8.13 14.54 -18.95
C SER A 127 -9.37 13.97 -18.26
N GLY A 128 -9.31 12.69 -17.85
CA GLY A 128 -10.31 12.07 -17.00
C GLY A 128 -10.12 12.51 -15.55
N VAL A 129 -11.15 13.10 -14.95
CA VAL A 129 -11.11 13.51 -13.55
C VAL A 129 -11.04 12.25 -12.67
N ASN A 130 -10.02 12.16 -11.81
CA ASN A 130 -9.89 11.18 -10.73
C ASN A 130 -9.58 9.72 -11.13
N ASP A 131 -8.73 9.52 -12.13
CA ASP A 131 -8.18 8.18 -12.45
C ASP A 131 -6.64 8.17 -12.26
N ALA A 132 -6.06 7.01 -11.95
CA ALA A 132 -4.62 6.80 -11.76
C ALA A 132 -3.80 7.32 -12.97
N VAL A 133 -4.41 7.27 -14.15
CA VAL A 133 -3.93 7.82 -15.42
C VAL A 133 -3.58 9.30 -15.33
N SER A 134 -4.47 10.13 -14.78
CA SER A 134 -4.26 11.58 -14.68
C SER A 134 -3.08 11.92 -13.78
N TYR A 135 -2.95 11.24 -12.64
CA TYR A 135 -1.80 11.42 -11.75
C TYR A 135 -0.49 10.92 -12.39
N ALA A 136 -0.53 9.84 -13.18
CA ALA A 136 0.64 9.38 -13.91
C ALA A 136 1.11 10.42 -14.94
N CYS A 137 0.19 11.10 -15.64
CA CYS A 137 0.54 12.18 -16.55
C CYS A 137 1.08 13.45 -15.85
N MET A 138 0.75 13.65 -14.57
CA MET A 138 1.27 14.75 -13.76
C MET A 138 2.66 14.45 -13.18
N ASP A 139 2.94 13.18 -12.85
CA ASP A 139 4.15 12.79 -12.14
C ASP A 139 5.29 12.34 -13.04
N TYR A 140 4.99 11.83 -14.24
CA TYR A 140 5.99 11.18 -15.11
C TYR A 140 5.97 11.78 -16.52
N ASP A 141 7.16 12.03 -17.05
CA ASP A 141 7.36 12.64 -18.36
C ASP A 141 7.26 11.61 -19.50
N SER A 142 7.44 10.33 -19.21
CA SER A 142 7.45 9.25 -20.19
C SER A 142 6.95 7.90 -19.66
N GLU A 143 6.54 7.01 -20.56
CA GLU A 143 6.22 5.61 -20.25
C GLU A 143 7.41 4.88 -19.62
N GLN A 144 8.63 5.15 -20.07
CA GLN A 144 9.83 4.52 -19.54
C GLN A 144 10.07 4.90 -18.06
N GLU A 145 9.90 6.18 -17.72
CA GLU A 145 10.02 6.66 -16.35
C GLU A 145 8.94 6.02 -15.46
N PHE A 146 7.69 6.01 -15.94
CA PHE A 146 6.58 5.36 -15.26
C PHE A 146 6.87 3.87 -15.01
N ALA A 147 7.36 3.14 -16.00
CA ALA A 147 7.65 1.71 -15.89
C ALA A 147 8.74 1.43 -14.83
N ILE A 148 9.79 2.26 -14.77
CA ILE A 148 10.85 2.17 -13.75
C ILE A 148 10.25 2.41 -12.36
N PHE A 149 9.46 3.48 -12.20
CA PHE A 149 8.83 3.82 -10.93
C PHE A 149 7.85 2.73 -10.48
N PHE A 150 6.99 2.25 -11.38
CA PHE A 150 6.02 1.20 -11.12
C PHE A 150 6.71 -0.08 -10.67
N SER A 151 7.79 -0.50 -11.34
CA SER A 151 8.58 -1.67 -10.94
C SER A 151 9.11 -1.57 -9.51
N ARG A 152 9.62 -0.39 -9.13
CA ARG A 152 10.06 -0.13 -7.76
C ARG A 152 8.90 -0.17 -6.77
N CYS A 153 7.80 0.53 -7.07
CA CYS A 153 6.61 0.56 -6.23
C CYS A 153 6.06 -0.85 -5.98
N LYS A 154 5.96 -1.65 -7.05
CA LYS A 154 5.54 -3.04 -6.99
C LYS A 154 6.46 -3.88 -6.09
N THR A 155 7.77 -3.75 -6.26
CA THR A 155 8.77 -4.48 -5.45
C THR A 155 8.64 -4.17 -3.96
N GLU A 156 8.53 -2.88 -3.59
CA GLU A 156 8.38 -2.48 -2.19
C GLU A 156 7.00 -2.86 -1.61
N THR A 157 5.95 -2.90 -2.44
CA THR A 157 4.62 -3.35 -2.03
C THR A 157 4.63 -4.85 -1.76
N LEU A 158 5.21 -5.65 -2.66
CA LEU A 158 5.41 -7.10 -2.46
C LEU A 158 6.21 -7.39 -1.19
N GLU A 159 7.28 -6.63 -0.93
CA GLU A 159 8.02 -6.74 0.32
C GLU A 159 7.14 -6.46 1.54
N SER A 160 6.17 -5.53 1.44
CA SER A 160 5.23 -5.27 2.53
C SER A 160 4.24 -6.42 2.74
N PHE A 161 3.76 -7.07 1.66
CA PHE A 161 3.01 -8.34 1.76
C PHE A 161 3.80 -9.42 2.52
N ARG A 162 5.12 -9.50 2.27
CA ARG A 162 6.01 -10.42 3.00
C ARG A 162 5.96 -10.19 4.51
N TYR A 163 6.00 -8.93 4.94
CA TYR A 163 5.96 -8.60 6.36
C TYR A 163 4.55 -8.67 6.95
N CYS A 164 3.50 -8.43 6.17
CA CYS A 164 2.14 -8.76 6.59
C CYS A 164 1.99 -10.24 6.90
N MET A 165 2.59 -11.12 6.09
CA MET A 165 2.59 -12.56 6.34
C MET A 165 3.34 -12.93 7.64
N ILE A 166 4.37 -12.17 8.02
CA ILE A 166 5.08 -12.38 9.30
C ILE A 166 4.24 -11.84 10.47
N ALA A 167 3.66 -10.65 10.33
CA ALA A 167 2.95 -9.96 11.43
C ALA A 167 1.54 -10.51 11.68
N ALA A 168 0.80 -10.84 10.62
CA ALA A 168 -0.59 -11.28 10.66
C ALA A 168 -0.84 -12.42 9.64
N PRO A 169 -0.26 -13.62 9.88
CA PRO A 169 -0.23 -14.69 8.88
C PRO A 169 -1.62 -15.19 8.47
N LEU A 170 -2.52 -15.43 9.42
CA LEU A 170 -3.87 -15.95 9.12
C LEU A 170 -4.68 -14.95 8.28
N VAL A 171 -4.60 -13.67 8.61
CA VAL A 171 -5.29 -12.60 7.89
C VAL A 171 -4.73 -12.47 6.48
N THR A 172 -3.42 -12.46 6.36
CA THR A 172 -2.73 -12.33 5.07
C THR A 172 -3.02 -13.52 4.17
N TRP A 173 -2.94 -14.73 4.71
CA TRP A 173 -3.26 -15.95 3.98
C TRP A 173 -4.72 -15.98 3.53
N ALA A 174 -5.68 -15.72 4.43
CA ALA A 174 -7.10 -15.72 4.08
C ALA A 174 -7.42 -14.75 2.94
N TYR A 175 -6.78 -13.58 2.92
CA TYR A 175 -6.94 -12.62 1.82
C TYR A 175 -6.39 -13.17 0.49
N VAL A 176 -5.18 -13.73 0.49
CA VAL A 176 -4.53 -14.25 -0.72
C VAL A 176 -5.24 -15.50 -1.24
N GLU A 177 -5.71 -16.37 -0.34
CA GLU A 177 -6.54 -17.53 -0.64
C GLU A 177 -7.85 -17.10 -1.31
N GLN A 178 -8.56 -16.13 -0.72
CA GLN A 178 -9.79 -15.59 -1.31
C GLN A 178 -9.55 -14.97 -2.70
N TRP A 179 -8.46 -14.21 -2.86
CA TRP A 179 -8.10 -13.65 -4.16
C TRP A 179 -7.81 -14.76 -5.19
N THR A 180 -7.12 -15.82 -4.76
CA THR A 180 -6.83 -16.98 -5.61
C THR A 180 -8.10 -17.69 -6.06
N HIS A 181 -9.05 -17.96 -5.15
CA HIS A 181 -10.33 -18.53 -5.52
C HIS A 181 -11.12 -17.64 -6.49
N THR A 182 -11.14 -16.32 -6.22
CA THR A 182 -11.82 -15.36 -7.11
C THR A 182 -11.19 -15.31 -8.50
N ALA A 183 -9.86 -15.46 -8.62
CA ALA A 183 -9.17 -15.52 -9.90
C ALA A 183 -9.46 -16.84 -10.64
N LEU A 184 -9.54 -17.96 -9.92
CA LEU A 184 -9.89 -19.28 -10.45
C LEU A 184 -11.33 -19.32 -11.00
N ASP A 185 -12.28 -18.72 -10.29
CA ASP A 185 -13.70 -18.68 -10.72
C ASP A 185 -13.89 -17.95 -12.07
N LYS A 186 -12.94 -17.08 -12.45
CA LYS A 186 -12.98 -16.37 -13.74
C LYS A 186 -12.37 -17.17 -14.89
N VAL A 187 -11.66 -18.28 -14.63
CA VAL A 187 -10.92 -19.04 -15.65
C VAL A 187 -11.85 -19.62 -16.71
N ASP A 188 -13.04 -20.09 -16.34
CA ASP A 188 -14.00 -20.64 -17.30
C ASP A 188 -14.55 -19.60 -18.29
N SER A 189 -14.49 -18.31 -17.92
CA SER A 189 -14.88 -17.19 -18.77
C SER A 189 -13.75 -16.67 -19.69
N CYS A 190 -12.58 -17.31 -19.61
CA CYS A 190 -11.36 -16.83 -20.25
C CYS A 190 -11.33 -17.17 -21.76
N PRO A 191 -10.98 -16.21 -22.63
CA PRO A 191 -10.82 -16.48 -24.06
C PRO A 191 -9.61 -17.42 -24.31
N LEU A 192 -9.71 -18.25 -25.35
CA LEU A 192 -8.67 -19.22 -25.75
C LEU A 192 -7.31 -18.56 -26.12
N GLN A 193 -7.32 -17.27 -26.44
CA GLN A 193 -6.13 -16.48 -26.72
C GLN A 193 -6.14 -15.24 -25.84
N LEU A 194 -5.17 -15.17 -24.92
CA LEU A 194 -4.94 -14.03 -24.04
C LEU A 194 -3.74 -13.23 -24.54
N ASP A 195 -3.93 -11.93 -24.69
CA ASP A 195 -2.81 -11.00 -24.77
C ASP A 195 -2.27 -10.69 -23.35
N VAL A 196 -1.01 -10.28 -23.27
CA VAL A 196 -0.33 -9.87 -22.03
C VAL A 196 -1.00 -8.66 -21.37
N THR A 197 -1.78 -7.89 -22.14
CA THR A 197 -2.58 -6.76 -21.63
C THR A 197 -3.94 -7.18 -21.09
N HIS A 198 -4.36 -8.43 -21.28
CA HIS A 198 -5.68 -8.90 -20.86
C HIS A 198 -5.81 -8.83 -19.32
N PRO A 199 -6.92 -8.32 -18.76
CA PRO A 199 -7.07 -8.12 -17.31
C PRO A 199 -6.81 -9.39 -16.48
N LEU A 200 -7.28 -10.55 -16.95
CA LEU A 200 -7.00 -11.83 -16.29
C LEU A 200 -5.51 -12.18 -16.29
N HIS A 201 -4.78 -11.91 -17.38
CA HIS A 201 -3.34 -12.15 -17.43
C HIS A 201 -2.61 -11.28 -16.40
N VAL A 202 -2.95 -9.99 -16.35
CA VAL A 202 -2.39 -9.02 -15.39
C VAL A 202 -2.70 -9.42 -13.94
N GLU A 203 -3.93 -9.85 -13.66
CA GLU A 203 -4.34 -10.30 -12.34
C GLU A 203 -3.57 -11.55 -11.90
N TRP A 204 -3.46 -12.56 -12.77
CA TRP A 204 -2.69 -13.78 -12.50
C TRP A 204 -1.19 -13.51 -12.33
N GLU A 205 -0.61 -12.62 -13.13
CA GLU A 205 0.80 -12.22 -13.01
C GLU A 205 1.08 -11.58 -11.63
N ALA A 206 0.18 -10.70 -11.17
CA ALA A 206 0.30 -10.07 -9.85
C ALA A 206 0.07 -11.07 -8.71
N LEU A 207 -0.96 -11.91 -8.82
CA LEU A 207 -1.29 -12.93 -7.82
C LEU A 207 -0.14 -13.93 -7.66
N ALA A 208 0.49 -14.37 -8.74
CA ALA A 208 1.64 -15.26 -8.70
C ALA A 208 2.82 -14.65 -7.90
N GLN A 209 3.11 -13.36 -8.10
CA GLN A 209 4.15 -12.64 -7.35
C GLN A 209 3.81 -12.51 -5.86
N VAL A 210 2.55 -12.23 -5.54
CA VAL A 210 2.09 -12.15 -4.14
C VAL A 210 2.18 -13.52 -3.47
N LEU A 211 1.73 -14.58 -4.14
CA LEU A 211 1.83 -15.96 -3.66
C LEU A 211 3.28 -16.37 -3.39
N ASP A 212 4.20 -16.10 -4.31
CA ASP A 212 5.63 -16.41 -4.14
C ASP A 212 6.18 -15.80 -2.84
N VAL A 213 5.92 -14.52 -2.63
CA VAL A 213 6.42 -13.79 -1.46
C VAL A 213 5.75 -14.25 -0.17
N VAL A 214 4.43 -14.49 -0.16
CA VAL A 214 3.68 -14.94 1.01
C VAL A 214 4.06 -16.38 1.38
N LEU A 215 4.11 -17.28 0.41
CA LEU A 215 4.50 -18.68 0.61
C LEU A 215 5.96 -18.81 1.08
N SER A 216 6.86 -17.92 0.65
CA SER A 216 8.24 -17.88 1.13
C SER A 216 8.36 -17.72 2.66
N ARG A 217 7.30 -17.23 3.32
CA ARG A 217 7.23 -17.03 4.77
C ARG A 217 6.31 -17.99 5.50
N LEU A 218 5.60 -18.86 4.79
CA LEU A 218 4.62 -19.78 5.37
C LEU A 218 5.21 -20.65 6.50
N LEU A 219 6.45 -21.13 6.34
CA LEU A 219 7.12 -21.95 7.36
C LEU A 219 7.60 -21.15 8.58
N GLN A 220 7.77 -19.83 8.43
CA GLN A 220 8.20 -18.91 9.49
C GLN A 220 7.02 -18.22 10.18
N ALA A 221 5.81 -18.36 9.62
CA ALA A 221 4.60 -17.73 10.09
C ALA A 221 4.04 -18.44 11.33
N GLU A 222 3.80 -17.67 12.38
CA GLU A 222 3.15 -18.14 13.60
C GLU A 222 1.97 -17.22 13.95
N PRO A 223 0.74 -17.75 14.10
CA PRO A 223 0.34 -19.14 13.84
C PRO A 223 0.37 -19.47 12.34
N ARG A 224 0.73 -20.71 12.02
CA ARG A 224 0.82 -21.19 10.64
C ARG A 224 -0.59 -21.35 10.04
N PRO A 225 -0.88 -20.73 8.86
CA PRO A 225 -2.11 -20.98 8.14
C PRO A 225 -2.25 -22.44 7.71
N ASN A 226 -3.48 -22.96 7.71
CA ASN A 226 -3.77 -24.28 7.17
C ASN A 226 -3.75 -24.20 5.64
N VAL A 227 -2.98 -25.08 5.01
CA VAL A 227 -2.91 -25.20 3.55
C VAL A 227 -3.41 -26.61 3.24
N ALA A 228 -4.74 -26.75 3.19
CA ALA A 228 -5.43 -28.02 2.98
C ALA A 228 -5.92 -28.15 1.53
#